data_AF-A0A291RYA5-F1
#
_entry.id   AF-A0A291RYA5-F1
#
_cell.length_a   1.000
_cell.length_b   1.000
_cell.length_c   1.000
_cell.angle_alpha   90.00
_cell.angle_beta   90.00
_cell.angle_gamma   90.00
#
_symmetry.space_group_name_H-M   'P 1'
#
loop_
_entity.id
_entity.type
_entity.pdbx_description
1 polymer ?
#
loop_
_entity_poly.entity_id
_entity_poly.type
_entity_poly.pdbx_seq_one_letter_code
_entity_poly.pdbx_strand_id
1 'polypeptide(L)'
;ISWCYVYLYNGMIELCLIQLVCHGVFKCVLFCLIGDLLINSSNSQNKSMHFYFSSAGYSIIINMVCLFISGAPFMGAYFSKHLFISYMSELESLSILVLTMVGLSLSFLYTFRLLNIINIELNSSSSGFNNIFYSCVNIAPVLLLINGVISNSLLEDNLPSLATSVLVNTLIVLMSGVGYTLCYSNINKWHSGLYGQDFFVFDSIAIYGTIESIGYTSSIFRWESSLATRLVHQRSTYSLGLNFLLVISFMFYLLI
;
A
#
# COMPACT_ATOMS: atom_id res chain seq x y z
N ILE A 1 -9.53 -6.39 -6.05
CA ILE A 1 -9.56 -7.73 -5.41
C ILE A 1 -10.65 -7.79 -4.34
N SER A 2 -10.71 -6.86 -3.38
CA SER A 2 -11.83 -6.79 -2.42
C SER A 2 -13.21 -6.79 -3.08
N TRP A 3 -13.39 -6.00 -4.15
CA TRP A 3 -14.61 -6.01 -4.96
C TRP A 3 -14.96 -7.38 -5.56
N CYS A 4 -13.96 -8.18 -5.96
CA CYS A 4 -14.20 -9.54 -6.46
C CYS A 4 -14.81 -10.43 -5.36
N TYR A 5 -14.34 -10.29 -4.12
CA TYR A 5 -14.93 -11.02 -2.98
C TYR A 5 -16.37 -10.59 -2.71
N VAL A 6 -16.65 -9.28 -2.76
CA VAL A 6 -18.01 -8.74 -2.62
C VAL A 6 -18.94 -9.28 -3.72
N TYR A 7 -18.48 -9.36 -4.97
CA TYR A 7 -19.26 -9.93 -6.07
C TYR A 7 -19.53 -11.42 -5.88
N LEU A 8 -18.53 -12.19 -5.45
CA LEU A 8 -18.70 -13.62 -5.17
C LEU A 8 -19.67 -13.88 -4.02
N TYR A 9 -19.60 -13.08 -2.95
CA TYR A 9 -20.51 -13.21 -1.81
C TYR A 9 -21.98 -13.01 -2.23
N ASN A 10 -22.23 -12.09 -3.15
CA ASN A 10 -23.56 -11.81 -3.68
C ASN A 10 -23.96 -12.72 -4.87
N GLY A 11 -23.22 -13.80 -5.13
CA GLY A 11 -23.52 -14.76 -6.20
C GLY A 11 -23.22 -14.27 -7.63
N MET A 12 -22.63 -13.08 -7.79
CA MET A 12 -22.37 -12.45 -9.09
C MET A 12 -21.02 -12.88 -9.67
N ILE A 13 -20.93 -14.16 -10.08
CA ILE A 13 -19.70 -14.79 -10.57
C ILE A 13 -19.19 -14.10 -11.84
N GLU A 14 -20.08 -13.73 -12.76
CA GLU A 14 -19.71 -13.09 -14.03
C GLU A 14 -19.06 -11.73 -13.81
N LEU A 15 -19.64 -10.89 -12.93
CA LEU A 15 -19.04 -9.61 -12.54
C LEU A 15 -17.70 -9.78 -11.84
N CYS A 16 -17.55 -10.84 -11.03
CA CYS A 16 -16.26 -11.18 -10.43
C CYS A 16 -15.20 -11.46 -11.49
N LEU A 17 -15.50 -12.28 -12.50
CA LEU A 17 -14.55 -12.64 -13.56
C LEU A 17 -14.14 -11.42 -14.39
N ILE A 18 -15.11 -10.60 -14.81
CA ILE A 18 -14.84 -9.38 -15.59
C ILE A 18 -13.98 -8.41 -14.79
N GLN A 19 -14.32 -8.21 -13.51
CA GLN A 19 -13.54 -7.38 -12.60
C GLN A 19 -12.12 -7.90 -12.44
N LEU A 20 -11.94 -9.22 -12.29
CA LEU A 20 -10.62 -9.83 -12.10
C LEU A 20 -9.75 -9.63 -13.35
N VAL A 21 -10.29 -9.82 -14.54
CA VAL A 21 -9.57 -9.61 -15.80
C VAL A 21 -9.25 -8.13 -16.00
N CYS A 22 -10.27 -7.24 -16.00
CA CYS A 22 -10.07 -5.82 -16.29
C CYS A 22 -9.17 -5.16 -15.24
N HIS A 23 -9.54 -5.27 -13.95
CA HIS A 23 -8.76 -4.65 -12.88
C HIS A 23 -7.42 -5.35 -12.66
N GLY A 24 -7.32 -6.66 -12.89
CA GLY A 24 -6.06 -7.40 -12.75
C GLY A 24 -5.00 -6.91 -13.73
N VAL A 25 -5.35 -6.86 -15.02
CA VAL A 25 -4.43 -6.41 -16.08
C VAL A 25 -3.93 -4.98 -15.81
N PHE A 26 -4.82 -4.03 -15.52
CA PHE A 26 -4.39 -2.65 -15.25
C PHE A 26 -3.59 -2.51 -13.94
N LYS A 27 -3.87 -3.32 -12.92
CA LYS A 27 -3.06 -3.32 -11.70
C LYS A 27 -1.64 -3.83 -11.96
N CYS A 28 -1.47 -4.82 -12.83
CA CYS A 28 -0.14 -5.26 -13.27
C CYS A 28 0.60 -4.14 -14.02
N VAL A 29 -0.07 -3.48 -14.97
CA VAL A 29 0.50 -2.32 -15.70
C VAL A 29 0.90 -1.21 -14.73
N LEU A 30 0.05 -0.91 -13.73
CA LEU A 30 0.35 0.07 -12.69
C LEU A 30 1.63 -0.28 -11.93
N PHE A 31 1.82 -1.54 -11.54
CA PHE A 31 3.04 -1.96 -10.84
C PHE A 31 4.28 -1.88 -11.72
N CYS A 32 4.18 -2.18 -13.02
CA CYS A 32 5.29 -1.97 -13.96
C CYS A 32 5.68 -0.49 -14.04
N LEU A 33 4.70 0.41 -14.20
CA LEU A 33 4.94 1.84 -14.26
C LEU A 33 5.55 2.38 -12.96
N ILE A 34 4.99 2.00 -11.80
CA ILE A 34 5.55 2.40 -10.49
C ILE A 34 6.96 1.83 -10.31
N GLY A 35 7.23 0.62 -10.79
CA GLY A 35 8.57 0.02 -10.76
C GLY A 35 9.60 0.89 -11.49
N ASP A 36 9.29 1.35 -12.70
CA ASP A 36 10.15 2.26 -13.46
C ASP A 36 10.36 3.59 -12.71
N LEU A 37 9.30 4.12 -12.09
CA LEU A 37 9.38 5.32 -11.26
C LEU A 37 10.33 5.13 -10.07
N LEU A 38 10.26 3.97 -9.40
CA LEU A 38 11.14 3.65 -8.27
C LEU A 38 12.60 3.51 -8.70
N ILE A 39 12.89 2.93 -9.86
CA ILE A 39 14.27 2.84 -10.37
C ILE A 39 14.84 4.25 -10.58
N ASN A 40 14.06 5.18 -11.11
CA ASN A 40 14.48 6.58 -11.28
C ASN A 40 14.73 7.30 -9.95
N SER A 41 14.01 6.90 -8.89
CA SER A 41 14.14 7.46 -7.55
C SER A 41 15.14 6.70 -6.68
N SER A 42 16.10 5.97 -7.27
CA SER A 42 17.09 5.13 -6.54
C SER A 42 16.44 4.10 -5.60
N ASN A 43 15.33 3.50 -6.05
CA ASN A 43 14.48 2.56 -5.31
C ASN A 43 13.78 3.16 -4.07
N SER A 44 13.73 4.48 -3.94
CA SER A 44 13.08 5.13 -2.81
C SER A 44 11.56 5.19 -3.01
N GLN A 45 10.82 4.69 -2.02
CA GLN A 45 9.35 4.75 -1.99
C GLN A 45 8.82 6.05 -1.35
N ASN A 46 9.73 6.91 -0.90
CA ASN A 46 9.38 8.16 -0.24
C ASN A 46 8.76 9.14 -1.21
N LYS A 47 7.59 9.67 -0.84
CA LYS A 47 6.85 10.63 -1.66
C LYS A 47 7.69 11.83 -2.11
N SER A 48 8.62 12.27 -1.27
CA SER A 48 9.50 13.43 -1.50
C SER A 48 10.64 13.18 -2.48
N MET A 49 10.95 11.91 -2.75
CA MET A 49 12.03 11.52 -3.65
C MET A 49 11.51 11.12 -5.04
N HIS A 50 10.19 11.10 -5.22
CA HIS A 50 9.57 10.83 -6.52
C HIS A 50 9.88 11.97 -7.48
N PHE A 51 10.78 11.68 -8.41
CA PHE A 51 11.02 12.58 -9.53
C PHE A 51 10.20 12.11 -10.72
N TYR A 52 9.35 13.01 -11.18
CA TYR A 52 8.73 12.89 -12.48
C TYR A 52 9.68 13.51 -13.51
N PHE A 53 10.36 12.68 -14.31
CA PHE A 53 10.94 13.15 -15.57
C PHE A 53 9.75 13.61 -16.39
N SER A 54 9.65 14.92 -16.66
CA SER A 54 8.59 15.71 -17.33
C SER A 54 8.09 15.17 -18.69
N SER A 55 7.86 13.86 -18.76
CA SER A 55 7.56 13.05 -19.92
C SER A 55 6.05 12.92 -19.98
N ALA A 56 5.43 13.84 -20.73
CA ALA A 56 3.97 13.90 -20.88
C ALA A 56 3.34 12.53 -21.20
N GLY A 57 4.03 11.67 -21.98
CA GLY A 57 3.58 10.31 -22.25
C GLY A 57 3.38 9.47 -20.99
N TYR A 58 4.33 9.48 -20.05
CA TYR A 58 4.22 8.70 -18.81
C TYR A 58 3.10 9.21 -17.89
N SER A 59 2.92 10.52 -17.75
CA SER A 59 1.81 11.06 -16.94
C SER A 59 0.46 10.72 -17.55
N ILE A 60 0.33 10.81 -18.87
CA ILE A 60 -0.90 10.42 -19.57
C ILE A 60 -1.20 8.94 -19.33
N ILE A 61 -0.21 8.06 -19.44
CA ILE A 61 -0.39 6.62 -19.24
C ILE A 61 -0.76 6.30 -17.80
N ILE A 62 -0.05 6.86 -16.81
CA ILE A 62 -0.34 6.57 -15.40
C ILE A 62 -1.70 7.14 -14.97
N ASN A 63 -2.07 8.31 -15.49
CA ASN A 63 -3.41 8.89 -15.32
C ASN A 63 -4.48 7.97 -15.89
N MET A 64 -4.31 7.52 -17.12
CA MET A 64 -5.23 6.61 -17.77
C MET A 64 -5.36 5.30 -16.99
N VAL A 65 -4.25 4.64 -16.64
CA VAL A 65 -4.27 3.39 -15.89
C VAL A 65 -4.97 3.54 -14.54
N CYS A 66 -4.69 4.60 -13.78
CA CYS A 66 -5.36 4.83 -12.50
C CYS A 66 -6.88 5.05 -12.65
N LEU A 67 -7.31 5.80 -13.67
CA LEU A 67 -8.74 6.03 -13.96
C LEU A 67 -9.44 4.74 -14.43
N PHE A 68 -8.75 3.88 -15.19
CA PHE A 68 -9.27 2.57 -15.59
C PHE A 68 -9.43 1.63 -14.38
N ILE A 69 -8.53 1.69 -13.40
CA ILE A 69 -8.61 0.89 -12.16
C ILE A 69 -9.74 1.39 -11.25
N SER A 70 -9.89 2.71 -11.09
CA SER A 70 -10.99 3.29 -10.30
C SER A 70 -12.35 3.02 -10.95
N GLY A 71 -12.39 2.85 -12.27
CA GLY A 71 -13.63 2.69 -13.02
C GLY A 71 -14.34 4.03 -13.18
N ALA A 72 -13.61 5.07 -13.58
CA ALA A 72 -14.18 6.37 -13.92
C ALA A 72 -15.30 6.23 -14.97
N PRO A 73 -16.27 7.15 -15.04
CA PRO A 73 -17.42 7.03 -15.94
C PRO A 73 -17.00 6.66 -17.37
N PHE A 74 -17.55 5.57 -17.88
CA PHE A 74 -17.24 5.00 -19.20
C PHE A 74 -15.77 4.55 -19.40
N MET A 75 -15.05 4.21 -18.31
CA MET A 75 -13.68 3.69 -18.36
C MET A 75 -13.51 2.40 -17.56
N GLY A 76 -12.64 1.52 -18.05
CA GLY A 76 -12.16 0.33 -17.36
C GLY A 76 -13.25 -0.48 -16.68
N ALA A 77 -13.20 -0.57 -15.35
CA ALA A 77 -14.13 -1.33 -14.51
C ALA A 77 -15.44 -0.60 -14.17
N TYR A 78 -15.82 0.46 -14.89
CA TYR A 78 -17.03 1.24 -14.61
C TYR A 78 -18.31 0.42 -14.74
N PHE A 79 -18.49 -0.27 -15.86
CA PHE A 79 -19.77 -0.93 -16.16
C PHE A 79 -20.09 -2.03 -15.15
N SER A 80 -19.13 -2.90 -14.83
CA SER A 80 -19.27 -3.92 -13.79
C SER A 80 -19.64 -3.35 -12.42
N LYS A 81 -19.02 -2.25 -12.00
CA LYS A 81 -19.33 -1.58 -10.72
C LYS A 81 -20.70 -0.90 -10.71
N HIS A 82 -21.06 -0.21 -11.78
CA HIS A 82 -22.33 0.50 -11.88
C HIS A 82 -23.51 -0.47 -11.95
N LEU A 83 -23.36 -1.56 -12.70
CA LEU A 83 -24.34 -2.65 -12.75
C LEU A 83 -24.43 -3.39 -11.41
N PHE A 84 -23.33 -3.56 -10.68
CA PHE A 84 -23.43 -4.09 -9.32
C PHE A 84 -24.27 -3.17 -8.39
N ILE A 85 -24.13 -1.84 -8.51
CA ILE A 85 -24.97 -0.91 -7.75
C ILE A 85 -26.44 -1.02 -8.15
N SER A 86 -26.75 -1.27 -9.44
CA SER A 86 -28.15 -1.46 -9.85
C SER A 86 -28.78 -2.67 -9.17
N TYR A 87 -28.10 -3.82 -9.15
CA TYR A 87 -28.58 -5.00 -8.42
C TYR A 87 -28.74 -4.74 -6.92
N MET A 88 -27.77 -4.09 -6.28
CA MET A 88 -27.86 -3.74 -4.85
C MET A 88 -28.99 -2.76 -4.56
N SER A 89 -29.34 -1.87 -5.50
CA SER A 89 -30.40 -0.89 -5.29
C SER A 89 -31.80 -1.48 -5.28
N GLU A 90 -31.99 -2.65 -5.90
CA GLU A 90 -33.28 -3.32 -5.99
C GLU A 90 -33.47 -4.41 -4.94
N LEU A 91 -32.41 -5.17 -4.64
CA LEU A 91 -32.52 -6.42 -3.88
C LEU A 91 -32.15 -6.29 -2.40
N GLU A 92 -31.37 -5.27 -2.03
CA GLU A 92 -30.68 -5.22 -0.74
C GLU A 92 -31.21 -4.12 0.19
N SER A 93 -30.90 -4.28 1.48
CA SER A 93 -31.23 -3.26 2.48
C SER A 93 -30.52 -1.93 2.20
N LEU A 94 -31.20 -0.82 2.56
CA LEU A 94 -30.66 0.54 2.41
C LEU A 94 -29.26 0.70 3.03
N SER A 95 -28.98 0.03 4.15
CA SER A 95 -27.68 0.08 4.81
C SER A 95 -26.56 -0.52 3.96
N ILE A 96 -26.81 -1.66 3.30
CA ILE A 96 -25.86 -2.32 2.41
C ILE A 96 -25.64 -1.48 1.16
N LEU A 97 -26.71 -0.89 0.61
CA LEU A 97 -26.59 0.06 -0.49
C LEU A 97 -25.71 1.26 -0.12
N VAL A 98 -25.93 1.89 1.04
CA VAL A 98 -25.09 3.02 1.49
C VAL A 98 -23.64 2.58 1.66
N LEU A 99 -23.38 1.41 2.25
CA LEU A 99 -22.02 0.90 2.46
C LEU A 99 -21.30 0.64 1.12
N THR A 100 -21.98 0.06 0.14
CA THR A 100 -21.41 -0.20 -1.20
C THR A 100 -21.11 1.11 -1.94
N MET A 101 -21.98 2.11 -1.82
CA MET A 101 -21.79 3.44 -2.39
C MET A 101 -20.58 4.17 -1.77
N VAL A 102 -20.41 4.08 -0.44
CA VAL A 102 -19.23 4.61 0.26
C VAL A 102 -17.96 3.86 -0.14
N GLY A 103 -18.02 2.53 -0.24
CA GLY A 103 -16.89 1.73 -0.70
C GLY A 103 -16.43 2.12 -2.10
N LEU A 104 -17.37 2.36 -3.02
CA LEU A 104 -17.06 2.80 -4.38
C LEU A 104 -16.44 4.19 -4.37
N SER A 105 -17.01 5.13 -3.63
CA SER A 105 -16.52 6.50 -3.57
C SER A 105 -15.12 6.61 -2.94
N LEU A 106 -14.81 5.77 -1.92
CA LEU A 106 -13.47 5.65 -1.35
C LEU A 106 -12.41 5.16 -2.36
N SER A 107 -12.82 4.31 -3.32
CA SER A 107 -11.90 3.87 -4.38
C SER A 107 -11.44 5.04 -5.26
N PHE A 108 -12.31 6.02 -5.51
CA PHE A 108 -11.95 7.26 -6.21
C PHE A 108 -11.03 8.14 -5.36
N LEU A 109 -11.34 8.34 -4.08
CA LEU A 109 -10.49 9.13 -3.18
C LEU A 109 -9.05 8.60 -3.18
N TYR A 110 -8.87 7.28 -3.05
CA TYR A 110 -7.55 6.66 -3.08
C TYR A 110 -6.84 6.88 -4.43
N THR A 111 -7.53 6.65 -5.56
CA THR A 111 -6.89 6.83 -6.87
C THR A 111 -6.46 8.25 -7.15
N PHE A 112 -7.28 9.25 -6.81
CA PHE A 112 -6.92 10.66 -7.01
C PHE A 112 -5.79 11.10 -6.07
N ARG A 113 -5.75 10.57 -4.84
CA ARG A 113 -4.60 10.77 -3.95
C ARG A 113 -3.32 10.18 -4.54
N LEU A 114 -3.38 8.97 -5.09
CA LEU A 114 -2.23 8.34 -5.74
C LEU A 114 -1.76 9.15 -6.95
N LEU A 115 -2.70 9.59 -7.80
CA LEU A 115 -2.40 10.41 -8.97
C LEU A 115 -1.69 11.70 -8.60
N ASN A 116 -2.14 12.36 -7.53
CA ASN A 116 -1.47 13.57 -7.09
C ASN A 116 -0.07 13.27 -6.53
N ILE A 117 0.13 12.22 -5.75
CA ILE A 117 1.47 11.85 -5.27
C ILE A 117 2.45 11.61 -6.43
N ILE A 118 1.98 11.00 -7.53
CA ILE A 118 2.80 10.66 -8.69
C ILE A 118 3.07 11.89 -9.57
N ASN A 119 2.09 12.77 -9.77
CA ASN A 119 2.19 13.90 -10.69
C ASN A 119 2.68 15.20 -10.04
N ILE A 120 2.76 15.29 -8.71
CA ILE A 120 3.34 16.46 -8.06
C ILE A 120 4.85 16.46 -8.34
N GLU A 121 5.32 17.53 -8.96
CA GLU A 121 6.74 17.81 -9.13
C GLU A 121 7.37 18.12 -7.75
N LEU A 122 8.04 17.13 -7.17
CA LEU A 122 8.92 17.35 -6.03
C LEU A 122 10.36 17.30 -6.52
N ASN A 123 11.14 18.31 -6.16
CA ASN A 123 12.52 18.47 -6.60
C ASN A 123 13.41 17.34 -6.02
N SER A 124 13.72 16.33 -6.82
CA SER A 124 14.81 15.40 -6.55
C SER A 124 15.63 15.16 -7.82
N SER A 125 16.91 14.83 -7.68
CA SER A 125 17.76 14.44 -8.80
C SER A 125 17.45 13.01 -9.21
N SER A 126 17.02 12.79 -10.45
CA SER A 126 16.91 11.42 -10.99
C SER A 126 17.89 11.18 -12.12
N SER A 127 18.40 9.96 -12.15
CA SER A 127 19.15 9.40 -13.26
C SER A 127 18.61 7.99 -13.49
N GLY A 128 17.64 7.86 -14.41
CA GLY A 128 17.05 6.57 -14.72
C GLY A 128 16.39 6.53 -16.09
N PHE A 129 16.14 5.30 -16.56
CA PHE A 129 15.59 5.02 -17.88
C PHE A 129 14.09 4.72 -17.76
N ASN A 130 13.28 5.49 -18.48
CA ASN A 130 11.84 5.25 -18.59
C ASN A 130 11.54 4.33 -19.77
N ASN A 131 11.13 3.09 -19.49
CA ASN A 131 10.53 2.24 -20.50
C ASN A 131 9.05 2.58 -20.61
N ILE A 132 8.69 3.37 -21.61
CA ILE A 132 7.28 3.72 -21.81
C ILE A 132 6.59 2.53 -22.48
N PHE A 133 5.81 1.78 -21.70
CA PHE A 133 5.01 0.64 -22.16
C PHE A 133 3.78 1.08 -22.97
N TYR A 134 4.00 1.71 -24.12
CA TYR A 134 2.92 2.15 -25.02
C TYR A 134 1.99 1.00 -25.45
N SER A 135 2.50 -0.23 -25.53
CA SER A 135 1.70 -1.41 -25.87
C SER A 135 0.60 -1.71 -24.85
N CYS A 136 0.77 -1.33 -23.58
CA CYS A 136 -0.25 -1.52 -22.54
C CYS A 136 -1.49 -0.64 -22.76
N VAL A 137 -1.32 0.53 -23.42
CA VAL A 137 -2.43 1.42 -23.76
C VAL A 137 -3.38 0.77 -24.78
N ASN A 138 -2.84 -0.02 -25.71
CA ASN A 138 -3.63 -0.67 -26.77
C ASN A 138 -4.61 -1.72 -26.24
N ILE A 139 -4.33 -2.30 -25.06
CA ILE A 139 -5.21 -3.28 -24.41
C ILE A 139 -6.44 -2.61 -23.80
N ALA A 140 -6.36 -1.32 -23.46
CA ALA A 140 -7.40 -0.62 -22.76
C ALA A 140 -8.75 -0.51 -23.48
N PRO A 141 -8.83 -0.12 -24.77
CA PRO A 141 -10.11 -0.12 -25.49
C PRO A 141 -10.69 -1.53 -25.64
N VAL A 142 -9.86 -2.56 -25.75
CA VAL A 142 -10.32 -3.96 -25.84
C VAL A 142 -10.99 -4.38 -24.54
N LEU A 143 -10.35 -4.12 -23.39
CA LEU A 143 -10.93 -4.44 -22.08
C LEU A 143 -12.19 -3.62 -21.78
N LEU A 144 -12.24 -2.35 -22.22
CA LEU A 144 -13.43 -1.53 -22.13
C LEU A 144 -14.60 -2.15 -22.91
N LEU A 145 -14.35 -2.58 -24.16
CA LEU A 145 -15.35 -3.22 -25.00
C LEU A 145 -15.83 -4.53 -24.39
N ILE A 146 -14.92 -5.36 -23.89
CA ILE A 146 -15.27 -6.62 -23.21
C ILE A 146 -16.15 -6.34 -21.99
N ASN A 147 -15.76 -5.41 -21.12
CA ASN A 147 -16.55 -5.07 -19.94
C ASN A 147 -17.93 -4.52 -20.34
N GLY A 148 -17.98 -3.62 -21.31
CA GLY A 148 -19.23 -3.02 -21.79
C GLY A 148 -20.18 -4.01 -22.45
N VAL A 149 -19.68 -4.91 -23.30
CA VAL A 149 -20.52 -5.93 -23.96
C VAL A 149 -21.10 -6.91 -22.93
N ILE A 150 -20.27 -7.42 -22.02
CA ILE A 150 -20.74 -8.40 -21.03
C ILE A 150 -21.66 -7.74 -19.99
N SER A 151 -21.34 -6.51 -19.54
CA SER A 151 -22.25 -5.79 -18.64
C SER A 151 -23.59 -5.49 -19.32
N ASN A 152 -23.58 -5.17 -20.62
CA ASN A 152 -24.80 -4.88 -21.34
C ASN A 152 -25.67 -6.12 -21.54
N SER A 153 -25.08 -7.31 -21.72
CA SER A 153 -25.86 -8.55 -21.74
C SER A 153 -26.50 -8.87 -20.38
N LEU A 154 -25.89 -8.43 -19.28
CA LEU A 154 -26.42 -8.61 -17.92
C LEU A 154 -27.43 -7.51 -17.53
N LEU A 155 -27.47 -6.40 -18.27
CA LEU A 155 -28.29 -5.23 -17.96
C LEU A 155 -29.77 -5.41 -18.27
N GLU A 156 -30.16 -6.48 -18.99
CA GLU A 156 -31.58 -6.78 -19.26
C GLU A 156 -32.38 -7.03 -17.98
N ASP A 157 -31.70 -7.38 -16.89
CA ASP A 157 -32.38 -7.66 -15.62
C ASP A 157 -32.78 -6.36 -14.90
N ASN A 158 -31.84 -5.46 -14.59
CA ASN A 158 -32.07 -4.39 -13.62
C ASN A 158 -31.38 -3.05 -13.98
N LEU A 159 -32.17 -1.98 -14.12
CA LEU A 159 -31.67 -0.61 -14.32
C LEU A 159 -31.69 0.17 -13.00
N PRO A 160 -30.57 0.84 -12.63
CA PRO A 160 -30.57 1.64 -11.41
C PRO A 160 -31.51 2.83 -11.56
N SER A 161 -32.20 3.18 -10.47
CA SER A 161 -33.02 4.39 -10.42
C SER A 161 -32.21 5.64 -10.81
N LEU A 162 -32.91 6.66 -11.35
CA LEU A 162 -32.29 7.95 -11.64
C LEU A 162 -31.64 8.56 -10.38
N ALA A 163 -32.28 8.41 -9.23
CA ALA A 163 -31.76 8.93 -7.97
C ALA A 163 -30.43 8.26 -7.56
N THR A 164 -30.34 6.94 -7.66
CA THR A 164 -29.11 6.21 -7.31
C THR A 164 -27.98 6.55 -8.27
N SER A 165 -28.23 6.61 -9.58
CA SER A 165 -27.18 6.99 -10.56
C SER A 165 -26.67 8.43 -10.37
N VAL A 166 -27.55 9.40 -10.08
CA VAL A 166 -27.15 10.77 -9.73
C VAL A 166 -26.34 10.80 -8.44
N LEU A 167 -26.75 10.05 -7.41
CA LEU A 167 -26.01 9.94 -6.16
C LEU A 167 -24.62 9.30 -6.36
N VAL A 168 -24.51 8.23 -7.15
CA VAL A 168 -23.21 7.62 -7.50
C VAL A 168 -22.30 8.68 -8.14
N ASN A 169 -22.76 9.33 -9.19
CA ASN A 169 -21.93 10.25 -9.96
C ASN A 169 -21.52 11.48 -9.14
N THR A 170 -22.43 12.01 -8.31
CA THR A 170 -22.10 13.11 -7.39
C THR A 170 -21.07 12.71 -6.35
N LEU A 171 -21.20 11.51 -5.75
CA LEU A 171 -20.21 10.99 -4.79
C LEU A 171 -18.85 10.73 -5.44
N ILE A 172 -18.80 10.23 -6.68
CA ILE A 172 -17.56 10.06 -7.43
C ILE A 172 -16.85 11.41 -7.60
N VAL A 173 -17.58 12.44 -8.06
CA VAL A 173 -17.02 13.79 -8.26
C VAL A 173 -16.55 14.37 -6.93
N LEU A 174 -17.36 14.31 -5.87
CA LEU A 174 -16.99 14.84 -4.56
C LEU A 174 -15.74 14.14 -3.99
N MET A 175 -15.70 12.81 -4.01
CA MET A 175 -14.57 12.06 -3.44
C MET A 175 -13.30 12.16 -4.29
N SER A 176 -13.42 12.32 -5.61
CA SER A 176 -12.27 12.65 -6.46
C SER A 176 -11.71 14.04 -6.13
N GLY A 177 -12.56 15.04 -5.93
CA GLY A 177 -12.16 16.39 -5.50
C GLY A 177 -11.52 16.41 -4.12
N VAL A 178 -12.09 15.66 -3.15
CA VAL A 178 -11.49 15.47 -1.82
C VAL A 178 -10.15 14.74 -1.92
N GLY A 179 -10.05 13.68 -2.72
CA GLY A 179 -8.78 12.97 -2.95
C GLY A 179 -7.71 13.89 -3.54
N TYR A 180 -8.11 14.79 -4.44
CA TYR A 180 -7.23 15.78 -5.03
C TYR A 180 -6.73 16.81 -3.99
N THR A 181 -7.64 17.40 -3.21
CA THR A 181 -7.29 18.43 -2.22
C THR A 181 -6.51 17.88 -1.03
N LEU A 182 -6.80 16.65 -0.59
CA LEU A 182 -6.08 15.98 0.50
C LEU A 182 -4.61 15.68 0.17
N CYS A 183 -4.18 15.87 -1.09
CA CYS A 183 -2.81 15.56 -1.44
C CYS A 183 -1.79 16.59 -0.95
N TYR A 184 -2.16 17.77 -0.46
CA TYR A 184 -1.13 18.70 0.04
C TYR A 184 -1.65 19.79 0.99
N SER A 185 -1.67 19.46 2.28
CA SER A 185 -1.26 20.41 3.32
C SER A 185 -0.57 19.63 4.45
N ASN A 186 0.70 19.31 4.26
CA ASN A 186 1.61 18.84 5.32
C ASN A 186 1.79 19.95 6.38
N ILE A 187 0.77 20.24 7.17
CA ILE A 187 0.93 21.06 8.38
C ILE A 187 1.16 20.12 9.58
N ASN A 188 0.55 18.93 9.59
CA ASN A 188 0.70 17.97 10.68
C ASN A 188 1.59 16.78 10.30
N LYS A 189 2.80 16.75 10.86
CA LYS A 189 3.78 15.65 10.79
C LYS A 189 3.17 14.28 11.15
N TRP A 190 2.13 14.28 11.97
CA TRP A 190 1.41 13.09 12.41
C TRP A 190 0.75 12.31 11.27
N HIS A 191 0.06 13.01 10.35
CA HIS A 191 -0.60 12.35 9.22
C HIS A 191 0.38 11.97 8.12
N SER A 192 1.49 12.71 7.96
CA SER A 192 2.53 12.37 7.00
C SER A 192 3.36 11.17 7.42
N GLY A 193 3.60 10.98 8.73
CA GLY A 193 4.35 9.84 9.27
C GLY A 193 3.49 8.60 9.57
N LEU A 194 2.43 8.38 8.77
CA LEU A 194 1.49 7.24 8.94
C LEU A 194 1.00 7.08 10.39
N TYR A 195 0.57 8.17 11.01
CA TYR A 195 0.13 8.19 12.41
C TYR A 195 1.23 7.80 13.41
N GLY A 196 2.49 8.13 13.10
CA GLY A 196 3.62 7.91 14.00
C GLY A 196 4.30 6.55 13.85
N GLN A 197 4.09 5.81 12.76
CA GLN A 197 4.87 4.61 12.47
C GLN A 197 6.37 4.89 12.32
N ASP A 198 6.72 6.09 11.84
CA ASP A 198 8.11 6.54 11.79
C ASP A 198 8.76 6.51 13.18
N PHE A 199 8.01 6.83 14.25
CA PHE A 199 8.53 6.75 15.63
C PHE A 199 8.86 5.33 16.05
N PHE A 200 8.04 4.33 15.68
CA PHE A 200 8.37 2.92 15.97
C PHE A 200 9.65 2.47 15.24
N VAL A 201 9.87 2.94 14.02
CA VAL A 201 11.11 2.66 13.28
C VAL A 201 12.30 3.36 13.96
N PHE A 202 12.17 4.63 14.34
CA PHE A 202 13.22 5.34 15.06
C PHE A 202 13.54 4.72 16.43
N ASP A 203 12.52 4.30 17.18
CA ASP A 203 12.68 3.60 18.45
C ASP A 203 13.40 2.26 18.25
N SER A 204 13.07 1.51 17.18
CA SER A 204 13.75 0.24 16.88
C SER A 204 15.23 0.44 16.53
N ILE A 205 15.55 1.51 15.80
CA ILE A 205 16.94 1.87 15.46
C ILE A 205 17.69 2.32 16.71
N ALA A 206 17.05 3.11 17.59
CA ALA A 206 17.65 3.55 18.84
C ALA A 206 17.93 2.37 19.78
N ILE A 207 16.98 1.44 19.93
CA ILE A 207 17.16 0.21 20.71
C ILE A 207 18.32 -0.60 20.15
N TYR A 208 18.37 -0.82 18.83
CA TYR A 208 19.49 -1.50 18.20
C TYR A 208 20.84 -0.82 18.48
N GLY A 209 20.90 0.51 18.32
CA GLY A 209 22.12 1.28 18.61
C GLY A 209 22.55 1.20 20.08
N THR A 210 21.60 1.19 21.03
CA THR A 210 21.94 0.99 22.46
C THR A 210 22.50 -0.41 22.71
N ILE A 211 21.91 -1.46 22.14
CA ILE A 211 22.38 -2.84 22.27
C ILE A 211 23.78 -2.97 21.68
N GLU A 212 24.01 -2.41 20.50
CA GLU A 212 25.33 -2.41 19.84
C GLU A 212 26.38 -1.68 20.70
N SER A 213 26.04 -0.51 21.25
CA SER A 213 26.95 0.25 22.12
C SER A 213 27.30 -0.50 23.41
N ILE A 214 26.33 -1.22 24.01
CA ILE A 214 26.55 -2.06 25.20
C ILE A 214 27.38 -3.28 24.83
N GLY A 215 27.11 -3.93 23.69
CA GLY A 215 27.91 -5.05 23.18
C GLY A 215 29.35 -4.65 22.86
N TYR A 216 29.55 -3.48 22.25
CA TYR A 216 30.88 -2.95 21.96
C TYR A 216 31.65 -2.58 23.23
N THR A 217 31.02 -1.85 24.15
CA THR A 217 31.67 -1.47 25.42
C THR A 217 31.97 -2.67 26.31
N SER A 218 31.08 -3.68 26.37
CA SER A 218 31.35 -4.93 27.07
C SER A 218 32.46 -5.74 26.40
N SER A 219 32.51 -5.84 25.07
CA SER A 219 33.55 -6.64 24.39
C SER A 219 34.96 -6.03 24.44
N ILE A 220 35.11 -4.71 24.55
CA ILE A 220 36.43 -4.05 24.65
C ILE A 220 37.09 -4.32 26.01
N PHE A 221 36.32 -4.36 27.10
CA PHE A 221 36.88 -4.65 28.42
C PHE A 221 36.94 -6.17 28.63
N ARG A 222 38.11 -6.69 29.03
CA ARG A 222 38.23 -8.09 29.47
C ARG A 222 37.78 -8.25 30.93
N TRP A 223 36.50 -8.01 31.21
CA TRP A 223 35.93 -8.19 32.56
C TRP A 223 36.09 -9.64 33.06
N GLU A 224 36.11 -10.60 32.14
CA GLU A 224 36.41 -12.02 32.37
C GLU A 224 37.67 -12.25 33.23
N SER A 225 38.79 -11.56 32.95
CA SER A 225 40.04 -11.78 33.68
C SER A 225 40.01 -11.17 35.08
N SER A 226 39.31 -10.05 35.24
CA SER A 226 39.12 -9.41 36.55
C SER A 226 38.16 -10.20 37.46
N LEU A 227 37.13 -10.83 36.88
CA LEU A 227 36.22 -11.70 37.61
C LEU A 227 36.90 -13.02 37.99
N ALA A 228 37.61 -13.64 37.06
CA ALA A 228 38.37 -14.87 37.33
C ALA A 228 39.38 -14.69 38.47
N THR A 229 40.13 -13.57 38.47
CA THR A 229 41.09 -13.29 39.55
C THR A 229 40.42 -13.07 40.91
N ARG A 230 39.29 -12.35 40.97
CA ARG A 230 38.52 -12.20 42.23
C ARG A 230 37.93 -13.51 42.73
N LEU A 231 37.42 -14.36 41.84
CA LEU A 231 36.86 -15.67 42.20
C LEU A 231 37.95 -16.63 42.71
N VAL A 232 39.14 -16.61 42.11
CA VAL A 232 40.29 -17.37 42.60
C VAL A 232 40.72 -16.87 43.99
N HIS A 233 40.72 -15.55 44.22
CA HIS A 233 41.03 -14.99 45.53
C HIS A 233 40.00 -15.41 46.59
N GLN A 234 38.69 -15.31 46.30
CA GLN A 234 37.63 -15.75 47.21
C GLN A 234 37.69 -17.26 47.49
N ARG A 235 38.01 -18.08 46.49
CA ARG A 235 38.24 -19.51 46.71
C ARG A 235 39.37 -19.73 47.71
N SER A 236 40.47 -18.99 47.59
CA SER A 236 41.62 -19.11 48.47
C SER A 236 41.32 -18.65 49.90
N THR A 237 40.52 -17.60 50.09
CA THR A 237 40.15 -17.08 51.42
C THR A 237 39.20 -18.02 52.17
N TYR A 238 38.29 -18.69 51.46
CA TYR A 238 37.29 -19.58 52.06
C TYR A 238 37.65 -21.07 51.98
N SER A 239 38.85 -21.42 51.49
CA SER A 239 39.32 -22.81 51.32
C SER A 239 38.32 -23.71 50.57
N LEU A 240 37.62 -23.16 49.58
CA LEU A 240 36.59 -23.88 48.83
C LEU A 240 37.22 -24.86 47.82
N GLY A 241 36.62 -26.04 47.67
CA GLY A 241 37.05 -27.04 46.70
C GLY A 241 36.83 -26.61 45.25
N LEU A 242 37.49 -27.30 44.31
CA LEU A 242 37.39 -27.03 42.85
C LEU A 242 35.95 -27.08 42.31
N ASN A 243 35.06 -27.84 42.96
CA ASN A 243 33.64 -27.95 42.62
C ASN A 243 32.92 -26.59 42.65
N PHE A 244 33.39 -25.64 43.46
CA PHE A 244 32.83 -24.28 43.52
C PHE A 244 33.03 -23.51 42.19
N LEU A 245 34.20 -23.65 41.57
CA LEU A 245 34.48 -23.00 40.28
C LEU A 245 33.66 -23.63 39.14
N LEU A 246 33.43 -24.95 39.19
CA LEU A 246 32.59 -25.67 38.22
C LEU A 246 31.11 -25.24 38.29
N VAL A 247 30.58 -25.06 39.50
CA VAL A 247 29.20 -24.56 39.68
C VAL A 247 29.07 -23.14 39.14
N ILE A 248 30.05 -22.26 39.38
CA ILE A 248 30.03 -20.90 38.86
C ILE A 248 30.15 -20.87 37.34
N SER A 249 31.03 -21.68 36.75
CA SER A 249 31.14 -21.78 35.28
C SER A 249 29.85 -22.30 34.66
N PHE A 250 29.16 -23.24 35.32
CA PHE A 250 27.87 -23.76 34.87
C PHE A 250 26.75 -22.72 34.96
N MET A 251 26.76 -21.88 36.00
CA MET A 251 25.82 -20.77 36.15
C MET A 251 26.02 -19.68 35.10
N PHE A 252 27.27 -19.37 34.74
CA PHE A 252 27.57 -18.44 33.64
C PHE A 252 27.12 -18.99 32.28
N TYR A 253 27.28 -20.30 32.04
CA TYR A 253 26.84 -20.94 30.80
C TYR A 253 25.31 -20.97 30.64
N LEU A 254 24.55 -20.99 31.74
CA LEU A 254 23.08 -20.93 31.73
C LEU A 254 22.51 -19.50 31.57
N LEU A 255 23.34 -18.47 31.72
CA LEU A 255 22.95 -17.05 31.64
C LEU A 255 23.23 -16.40 30.27
N ILE A 256 23.96 -17.09 29.38
CA ILE A 256 24.18 -16.74 27.97
C ILE A 256 23.09 -17.42 27.13
#